data_AF-A0A965CYJ8-F1
#
_entry.id   AF-A0A965CYJ8-F1
#
_cell.length_a   1.000
_cell.length_b   1.000
_cell.length_c   1.000
_cell.angle_alpha   90.00
_cell.angle_beta   90.00
_cell.angle_gamma   90.00
#
_symmetry.space_group_name_H-M   'P 1'
#
loop_
_entity.id
_entity.type
_entity.pdbx_description
1 polymer ?
#
loop_
_entity_poly.entity_id
_entity_poly.type
_entity_poly.pdbx_seq_one_letter_code
_entity_poly.pdbx_strand_id
1 'polypeptide(L)' 'LVPAGTPAVIVAKLNKDIVATLKDPQVRSQIAAQGADPVGNSAAEFNSFISRELVKWAKLIKEANIKAEPGGA' A
#
# COMPACT_ATOMS: atom_id res chain seq x y z
N LEU A 1 -5.16 -0.74 -2.07
CA LEU A 1 -6.33 0.17 -2.13
C LEU A 1 -7.52 -0.64 -2.67
N VAL A 2 -8.74 -0.24 -2.36
CA VAL A 2 -9.97 -0.84 -2.92
C VAL A 2 -10.67 0.17 -3.81
N PRO A 3 -11.60 -0.23 -4.70
CA PRO A 3 -12.39 0.72 -5.48
C PRO A 3 -13.13 1.72 -4.59
N ALA A 4 -13.23 2.96 -5.07
CA ALA A 4 -14.03 3.98 -4.41
C ALA A 4 -15.49 3.52 -4.25
N GLY A 5 -16.08 3.77 -3.08
CA GLY A 5 -17.44 3.32 -2.76
C GLY A 5 -17.54 1.88 -2.23
N THR A 6 -16.44 1.14 -2.09
CA THR A 6 -16.46 -0.16 -1.41
C THR A 6 -17.04 -0.01 0.01
N PRO A 7 -18.05 -0.79 0.40
CA PRO A 7 -18.67 -0.66 1.72
C PRO A 7 -17.66 -0.85 2.86
N ALA A 8 -17.77 -0.01 3.90
CA ALA A 8 -16.83 0.00 5.02
C ALA A 8 -16.68 -1.37 5.71
N VAL A 9 -17.77 -2.15 5.80
CA VAL A 9 -17.75 -3.49 6.38
C VAL A 9 -16.85 -4.47 5.59
N ILE A 10 -16.82 -4.35 4.27
CA ILE A 10 -15.97 -5.18 3.41
C ILE A 10 -14.51 -4.76 3.57
N VAL A 11 -14.24 -3.45 3.64
CA VAL A 11 -12.89 -2.93 3.91
C VAL A 11 -12.38 -3.42 5.26
N ALA A 12 -13.22 -3.36 6.29
CA ALA A 12 -12.87 -3.83 7.63
C ALA A 12 -12.58 -5.33 7.66
N LYS A 13 -13.41 -6.14 7.00
CA LYS A 13 -13.18 -7.59 6.90
C LYS A 13 -11.86 -7.90 6.20
N LEU A 14 -11.62 -7.28 5.04
CA LEU A 14 -10.39 -7.49 4.27
C LEU A 14 -9.14 -7.09 5.06
N ASN A 15 -9.16 -5.92 5.73
CA ASN A 15 -8.03 -5.50 6.56
C ASN A 15 -7.78 -6.50 7.70
N LYS A 16 -8.84 -6.95 8.39
CA LYS A 16 -8.72 -7.94 9.46
C LYS A 16 -8.08 -9.24 8.96
N ASP A 17 -8.55 -9.75 7.83
CA ASP A 17 -8.04 -11.00 7.26
C ASP A 17 -6.56 -10.87 6.85
N ILE A 18 -6.19 -9.77 6.18
CA ILE A 18 -4.78 -9.49 5.82
C ILE A 18 -3.89 -9.40 7.06
N VAL A 19 -4.29 -8.64 8.09
CA VAL A 19 -3.52 -8.49 9.33
C VAL A 19 -3.37 -9.83 10.04
N ALA A 20 -4.41 -10.67 10.02
CA ALA A 20 -4.33 -12.02 10.59
C ALA A 20 -3.34 -12.90 9.81
N THR A 21 -3.38 -12.89 8.48
CA THR A 21 -2.43 -13.64 7.63
C THR A 21 -0.98 -13.20 7.85
N LEU A 22 -0.73 -11.91 8.06
CA LEU A 22 0.62 -11.38 8.34
C LEU A 22 1.16 -11.76 9.72
N LYS A 23 0.37 -12.42 10.58
CA LYS A 23 0.86 -13.02 11.83
C LYS A 23 1.44 -14.42 11.62
N ASP A 24 1.17 -15.05 10.49
CA ASP A 24 1.74 -16.35 10.15
C ASP A 24 3.25 -16.20 9.88
N PRO A 25 4.13 -16.88 10.63
CA PRO A 25 5.58 -16.80 10.44
C PRO A 25 6.04 -17.23 9.03
N GLN A 26 5.37 -18.21 8.42
CA GLN A 26 5.70 -18.68 7.08
C GLN A 26 5.40 -17.60 6.04
N VAL A 27 4.26 -16.92 6.16
CA VAL A 27 3.91 -15.79 5.28
C VAL A 27 4.92 -14.65 5.44
N ARG A 28 5.24 -14.29 6.68
CA ARG A 28 6.24 -13.23 6.96
C ARG A 28 7.60 -13.58 6.36
N SER A 29 8.03 -14.84 6.49
CA SER A 29 9.30 -15.31 5.94
C SER A 29 9.34 -15.22 4.42
N GLN A 30 8.24 -15.58 3.73
CA GLN A 30 8.19 -15.48 2.27
C GLN A 30 8.21 -14.02 1.77
N ILE A 31 7.59 -13.09 2.50
CA ILE A 31 7.64 -11.66 2.20
C ILE A 31 9.07 -11.12 2.42
N ALA A 32 9.69 -11.48 3.55
CA ALA A 32 11.06 -11.10 3.86
C ALA A 32 12.08 -11.67 2.85
N ALA A 33 11.87 -12.90 2.37
CA ALA A 33 12.71 -13.51 1.33
C ALA A 33 12.69 -12.74 0.00
N GLN A 34 11.65 -11.93 -0.24
CA GLN A 34 11.55 -11.04 -1.40
C GLN A 34 12.12 -9.63 -1.12
N GLY A 35 12.74 -9.42 0.06
CA GLY A 35 13.32 -8.14 0.45
C GLY A 35 12.31 -7.12 0.96
N ALA A 36 11.11 -7.55 1.36
CA ALA A 36 10.05 -6.68 1.86
C ALA A 36 9.77 -6.89 3.35
N ASP A 37 9.35 -5.82 4.04
CA ASP A 37 8.94 -5.88 5.44
C ASP A 37 7.41 -5.88 5.59
N PRO A 38 6.81 -6.91 6.22
CA PRO A 38 5.37 -6.95 6.46
C PRO A 38 4.95 -6.00 7.59
N VAL A 39 4.19 -4.95 7.25
CA VAL A 39 3.75 -3.90 8.20
C VAL A 39 2.46 -4.27 8.95
N GLY A 40 1.39 -4.61 8.23
CA GLY A 40 0.10 -5.00 8.84
C GLY A 40 -0.63 -3.89 9.59
N ASN A 41 -0.59 -2.65 9.08
CA ASN A 41 -1.28 -1.51 9.69
C ASN A 41 -2.80 -1.51 9.41
N SER A 42 -3.51 -0.59 10.07
CA SER A 42 -4.94 -0.36 9.82
C SER A 42 -5.19 0.28 8.45
N ALA A 43 -6.41 0.14 7.94
CA ALA A 43 -6.82 0.78 6.68
C ALA A 43 -6.65 2.32 6.71
N ALA A 44 -6.88 2.95 7.85
CA ALA A 44 -6.72 4.40 8.02
C ALA A 44 -5.26 4.84 7.99
N GLU A 45 -4.36 4.08 8.64
CA GLU A 45 -2.92 4.33 8.60
C GLU A 45 -2.37 4.11 7.19
N PHE A 46 -2.83 3.08 6.48
CA PHE A 46 -2.46 2.84 5.09
C PHE A 46 -2.91 4.00 4.19
N ASN A 47 -4.14 4.48 4.34
CA ASN A 47 -4.64 5.64 3.59
C ASN A 47 -3.82 6.91 3.86
N SER A 48 -3.44 7.12 5.12
CA SER A 48 -2.60 8.25 5.52
C SER A 48 -1.18 8.15 4.96
N PHE A 49 -0.60 6.96 4.93
CA PHE A 49 0.70 6.69 4.30
C PHE A 49 0.68 7.02 2.81
N ILE A 50 -0.30 6.49 2.07
CA ILE A 50 -0.44 6.75 0.63
C ILE A 50 -0.61 8.26 0.37
N SER A 51 -1.46 8.94 1.14
CA SER A 51 -1.65 10.39 0.99
C SER A 51 -0.34 11.18 1.16
N ARG A 52 0.49 10.80 2.14
CA ARG A 52 1.79 11.46 2.37
C ARG A 52 2.79 11.15 1.26
N GLU A 53 2.89 9.89 0.85
CA GLU A 53 3.81 9.49 -0.22
C GLU A 53 3.44 10.15 -1.54
N LEU A 54 2.15 10.24 -1.88
CA LEU A 54 1.69 10.94 -3.08
C LEU A 54 2.15 12.40 -3.10
N VAL A 55 1.99 13.13 -1.99
CA VAL A 55 2.45 14.53 -1.89
C VAL A 55 3.96 14.63 -2.04
N LYS A 56 4.71 13.78 -1.33
CA LYS A 56 6.18 13.74 -1.38
C LYS A 56 6.70 13.49 -2.79
N TRP A 57 6.20 12.46 -3.45
CA TRP A 57 6.67 12.07 -4.78
C TRP A 57 6.19 13.03 -5.86
N ALA A 58 4.98 13.58 -5.77
CA ALA A 58 4.51 14.62 -6.69
C ALA A 58 5.40 15.87 -6.66
N LYS A 59 5.82 16.29 -5.46
CA LYS A 59 6.76 17.39 -5.28
C LYS A 59 8.11 17.07 -5.94
N LEU A 60 8.69 15.91 -5.64
CA LEU A 60 9.98 15.50 -6.21
C LEU A 60 9.95 15.43 -7.73
N ILE A 61 8.90 14.83 -8.31
CA ILE A 61 8.73 14.71 -9.77
C ILE A 61 8.73 16.09 -10.42
N LYS A 62 7.99 17.05 -9.84
CA LYS A 62 7.91 18.42 -10.36
C LYS A 62 9.26 19.13 -10.26
N GLU A 63 9.97 18.99 -9.14
CA GLU A 63 11.27 19.64 -8.90
C GLU A 63 12.37 19.07 -9.79
N ALA A 64 12.37 17.76 -10.02
CA ALA A 64 13.35 17.07 -10.85
C ALA A 64 12.99 17.08 -12.34
N ASN A 65 11.87 17.69 -12.74
CA ASN A 65 11.34 17.70 -14.11
C ASN A 65 11.26 16.28 -14.72
N ILE A 66 10.89 15.30 -13.90
CA ILE A 66 10.75 13.90 -14.32
C ILE A 66 9.42 13.77 -15.06
N LYS A 67 9.46 13.18 -16.25
CA LYS A 67 8.27 12.84 -17.03
C LYS A 67 8.19 11.33 -17.12
N ALA A 68 6.98 10.79 -16.94
CA ALA A 68 6.74 9.41 -17.31
C ALA A 68 6.93 9.29 -18.83
N GLU A 69 7.69 8.29 -19.27
CA GLU A 69 7.68 7.90 -20.67
C GLU A 69 6.23 7.53 -21.05
N PRO A 70 5.72 7.94 -22.22
CA PRO A 70 4.43 7.47 -22.68
C PRO A 70 4.50 5.95 -22.82
N GLY A 71 3.82 5.23 -21.92
CA GLY A 71 3.82 3.77 -21.92
C GLY A 71 3.26 3.24 -23.24
N GLY A 72 4.06 2.47 -23.97
CA GLY A 72 3.57 1.64 -25.06
C GLY A 72 2.55 0.65 -24.53
N ALA A 73 1.34 0.70 -25.09
CA ALA A 73 0.44 -0.43 -25.12
C ALA A 73 0.96 -1.46 -26.14
#